data_AF-A0A1M6Z4H7-F1
#
_entry.id   AF-A0A1M6Z4H7-F1
#
_cell.length_a   1.000
_cell.length_b   1.000
_cell.length_c   1.000
_cell.angle_alpha   90.00
_cell.angle_beta   90.00
_cell.angle_gamma   90.00
#
_symmetry.space_group_name_H-M   'P 1'
#
loop_
_entity.id
_entity.type
_entity.pdbx_description
1 polymer ?
#
loop_
_entity_poly.entity_id
_entity_poly.type
_entity_poly.pdbx_seq_one_letter_code
_entity_poly.pdbx_strand_id
1 'polypeptide(L)'
;MKRLYSLTIPYLLLISMGINVVGCGKHLNPNELPHFDIDGNYTEKVATFTSKAPSEIKFYVEVSGSMNGFFRSNKPTQFKKDVWSVFSDFASITEGVNIFAKQGDSPIKIGLNDFRTKMNAGAFVSSASTDVPDMLKRILGDIDCSKSEVGMLVSDMKYDPVGNAAISVLLQQYTSDIRNMMANSHKALCLIVAKSEFLDKKGSVVCEESPYYYLIIGNPENVVWMRNFVCTLLNQDKHFVDYIEWGVDYKSPKIKIEDPDYLSVENAKALSGFDEDCDIVLNVDITDYPWMYENPDSLIKYLSIKSEEDLGVNKLTKKDISYDIKKDDGKQLKRTAFANIKLHLSDMYDTADVLNISLNTPEVIFPNNDFAMFLGAVTPNDVSRTYSMEQFLTGCYVSMERFRDKKAVHILISKN
;
A
#
# COMPACT_ATOMS: atom_id res chain seq x y z
N MET A 1 44.84 -25.19 78.36
CA MET A 1 44.95 -25.12 76.88
C MET A 1 43.59 -24.73 76.32
N LYS A 2 43.31 -23.63 75.64
CA LYS A 2 43.96 -22.34 75.38
C LYS A 2 42.93 -21.28 75.83
N ARG A 3 43.36 -20.32 76.66
CA ARG A 3 42.67 -19.04 76.90
C ARG A 3 42.92 -18.13 75.68
N LEU A 4 42.03 -17.16 75.42
CA LEU A 4 42.33 -15.71 75.47
C LEU A 4 41.16 -14.86 74.88
N TYR A 5 40.62 -13.99 75.75
CA TYR A 5 40.03 -12.63 75.59
C TYR A 5 38.82 -12.39 74.65
N SER A 6 37.63 -12.01 75.17
CA SER A 6 37.14 -10.68 75.64
C SER A 6 36.85 -9.70 74.49
N LEU A 7 35.73 -9.00 74.37
CA LEU A 7 35.11 -8.05 75.31
C LEU A 7 33.69 -7.66 74.80
N THR A 8 32.91 -7.06 75.70
CA THR A 8 31.53 -6.49 75.71
C THR A 8 31.08 -5.48 74.60
N ILE A 9 29.81 -5.59 74.14
CA ILE A 9 28.64 -4.64 74.08
C ILE A 9 28.93 -3.10 73.98
N PRO A 10 28.16 -2.18 73.28
CA PRO A 10 26.70 -2.17 72.91
C PRO A 10 26.27 -1.57 71.53
N TYR A 11 24.95 -1.66 71.27
CA TYR A 11 24.03 -0.81 70.49
C TYR A 11 24.58 0.43 69.75
N LEU A 12 24.29 0.52 68.44
CA LEU A 12 23.95 1.78 67.79
C LEU A 12 22.92 1.53 66.66
N LEU A 13 21.70 2.05 66.85
CA LEU A 13 20.74 2.25 65.77
C LEU A 13 21.35 3.24 64.77
N LEU A 14 21.61 2.81 63.54
CA LEU A 14 21.86 3.70 62.40
C LEU A 14 20.56 3.83 61.63
N ILE A 15 19.84 4.92 61.92
CA ILE A 15 18.83 5.47 61.03
C ILE A 15 19.59 5.99 59.81
N SER A 16 19.62 5.21 58.73
CA SER A 16 19.98 5.75 57.42
C SER A 16 18.78 6.57 56.94
N MET A 17 18.80 7.86 57.27
CA MET A 17 18.07 8.88 56.49
C MET A 17 18.61 8.80 55.07
N GLY A 18 17.96 7.99 54.23
CA GLY A 18 18.06 8.11 52.79
C GLY A 18 17.51 9.48 52.43
N ILE A 19 18.41 10.41 52.15
CA ILE A 19 18.09 11.63 51.43
C ILE A 19 17.56 11.16 50.08
N ASN A 20 16.23 11.09 49.95
CA ASN A 20 15.60 11.18 48.65
C ASN A 20 15.98 12.57 48.15
N VAL A 21 17.05 12.64 47.35
CA VAL A 21 17.24 13.74 46.43
C VAL A 21 16.05 13.61 45.49
N VAL A 22 14.96 14.31 45.83
CA VAL A 22 13.97 14.73 44.85
C VAL A 22 14.76 15.64 43.93
N GLY A 23 15.40 15.05 42.92
CA GLY A 23 15.77 15.82 41.76
C GLY A 23 14.46 16.45 41.31
N CYS A 24 14.40 17.78 41.30
CA CYS A 24 13.38 18.49 40.53
C CYS A 24 13.61 18.10 39.07
N GLY A 25 13.13 16.93 38.67
CA GLY A 25 12.96 16.58 37.27
C GLY A 25 11.98 17.60 36.73
N LYS A 26 12.43 18.43 35.78
CA LYS A 26 11.50 19.30 35.08
C LYS A 26 10.47 18.41 34.39
N HIS A 27 9.19 18.68 34.64
CA HIS A 27 8.10 17.99 33.94
C HIS A 27 8.17 18.35 32.45
N LEU A 28 8.10 17.34 31.58
CA LEU A 28 8.12 17.54 30.13
C LEU A 28 6.78 18.07 29.61
N ASN A 29 5.67 17.72 30.29
CA ASN A 29 4.32 18.18 29.99
C ASN A 29 3.71 18.94 31.20
N PRO A 30 4.27 20.11 31.58
CA PRO A 30 3.87 20.83 32.80
C PRO A 30 2.44 21.41 32.72
N ASN A 31 1.90 21.55 31.51
CA ASN A 31 0.56 22.03 31.18
C ASN A 31 -0.47 20.90 31.00
N GLU A 32 -0.10 19.65 31.28
CA GLU A 32 -0.99 18.48 31.21
C GLU A 32 -1.70 18.34 29.86
N LEU A 33 -0.99 18.62 28.76
CA LEU A 33 -1.52 18.49 27.41
C LEU A 33 -2.02 17.06 27.17
N PRO A 34 -3.18 16.90 26.49
CA PRO A 34 -3.75 15.59 26.21
C PRO A 34 -2.77 14.66 25.50
N HIS A 35 -3.04 13.35 25.57
CA HIS A 35 -2.25 12.29 24.95
C HIS A 35 -0.90 11.98 25.61
N PHE A 36 -0.44 12.78 26.56
CA PHE A 36 0.83 12.56 27.29
C PHE A 36 0.63 12.59 28.81
N ASP A 37 1.44 11.83 29.56
CA ASP A 37 1.54 12.01 31.01
C ASP A 37 2.47 13.19 31.34
N ILE A 38 2.60 13.51 32.63
CA ILE A 38 3.39 14.65 33.11
C ILE A 38 4.90 14.53 32.79
N ASP A 39 5.37 13.29 32.62
CA ASP A 39 6.74 12.95 32.27
C ASP A 39 6.94 12.86 30.75
N GLY A 40 5.92 13.18 29.95
CA GLY A 40 5.97 13.21 28.49
C GLY A 40 5.79 11.84 27.83
N ASN A 41 5.41 10.79 28.56
CA ASN A 41 5.14 9.49 27.95
C ASN A 41 3.80 9.51 27.23
N TYR A 42 3.77 8.90 26.04
CA TYR A 42 2.58 8.83 25.23
C TYR A 42 1.56 7.83 25.82
N THR A 43 0.35 8.29 26.11
CA THR A 43 -0.68 7.53 26.84
C THR A 43 -1.66 6.79 25.93
N GLU A 44 -1.59 7.04 24.62
CA GLU A 44 -2.54 6.49 23.65
C GLU A 44 -2.00 5.33 22.82
N LYS A 45 -2.92 4.45 22.42
CA LYS A 45 -2.64 3.41 21.43
C LYS A 45 -2.95 3.91 20.03
N VAL A 46 -1.91 4.27 19.29
CA VAL A 46 -2.02 4.61 17.87
C VAL A 46 -2.00 3.34 17.02
N ALA A 47 -3.07 3.13 16.25
CA ALA A 47 -3.12 2.06 15.26
C ALA A 47 -2.34 2.49 14.02
N THR A 48 -1.49 1.60 13.51
CA THR A 48 -0.74 1.81 12.26
C THR A 48 -1.05 0.69 11.30
N PHE A 49 -1.11 1.00 10.00
CA PHE A 49 -1.25 -0.02 8.99
C PHE A 49 0.09 -0.74 8.78
N THR A 50 0.03 -2.04 8.49
CA THR A 50 1.19 -2.83 8.08
C THR A 50 0.72 -3.90 7.13
N SER A 51 1.31 -3.93 5.94
CA SER A 51 1.02 -4.96 4.96
C SER A 51 1.53 -6.33 5.42
N LYS A 52 0.89 -7.41 4.96
CA LYS A 52 1.24 -8.79 5.31
C LYS A 52 1.12 -9.70 4.10
N ALA A 53 2.08 -10.61 3.95
CA ALA A 53 1.99 -11.63 2.91
C ALA A 53 0.70 -12.45 3.08
N PRO A 54 0.02 -12.83 1.98
CA PRO A 54 -1.11 -13.74 2.03
C PRO A 54 -0.66 -15.15 2.44
N SER A 55 -1.59 -15.95 2.95
CA SER A 55 -1.36 -17.38 3.23
C SER A 55 -1.45 -18.22 1.96
N GLU A 56 -2.32 -17.81 1.02
CA GLU A 56 -2.55 -18.45 -0.26
C GLU A 56 -2.92 -17.40 -1.32
N ILE A 57 -2.45 -17.62 -2.54
CA ILE A 57 -2.84 -16.84 -3.71
C ILE A 57 -3.58 -17.73 -4.70
N LYS A 58 -4.82 -17.34 -5.00
CA LYS A 58 -5.64 -17.94 -6.06
C LYS A 58 -5.40 -17.15 -7.34
N PHE A 59 -4.62 -17.71 -8.26
CA PHE A 59 -4.39 -17.11 -9.57
C PHE A 59 -5.57 -17.36 -10.49
N TYR A 60 -5.98 -16.32 -11.22
CA TYR A 60 -6.97 -16.37 -12.28
C TYR A 60 -6.40 -15.73 -13.53
N VAL A 61 -6.61 -16.37 -14.67
CA VAL A 61 -6.18 -15.83 -15.96
C VAL A 61 -7.33 -15.92 -16.95
N GLU A 62 -7.65 -14.78 -17.54
CA GLU A 62 -8.55 -14.72 -18.66
C GLU A 62 -7.82 -15.08 -19.97
N VAL A 63 -8.44 -15.96 -20.77
CA VAL A 63 -7.87 -16.41 -22.07
C VAL A 63 -8.87 -16.25 -23.22
N SER A 64 -9.63 -15.15 -23.20
CA SER A 64 -10.61 -14.79 -24.23
C SER A 64 -9.96 -14.46 -25.58
N GLY A 65 -10.79 -14.23 -26.59
CA GLY A 65 -10.31 -13.88 -27.93
C GLY A 65 -9.47 -12.61 -28.00
N SER A 66 -9.73 -11.63 -27.13
CA SER A 66 -8.96 -10.38 -27.06
C SER A 66 -7.59 -10.59 -26.42
N MET A 67 -7.42 -11.58 -25.56
CA MET A 67 -6.13 -11.94 -24.94
C MET A 67 -5.17 -12.68 -25.89
N ASN A 68 -5.65 -13.16 -27.03
CA ASN A 68 -4.88 -14.00 -27.95
C ASN A 68 -3.51 -13.44 -28.32
N GLY A 69 -3.41 -12.12 -28.54
CA GLY A 69 -2.17 -11.47 -28.98
C GLY A 69 -1.06 -11.53 -27.93
N PHE A 70 -1.42 -11.53 -26.64
CA PHE A 70 -0.49 -11.72 -25.54
C PHE A 70 0.02 -13.16 -25.43
N PHE A 71 -0.81 -14.14 -25.82
CA PHE A 71 -0.48 -15.57 -25.71
C PHE A 71 0.19 -16.19 -26.95
N ARG A 72 0.30 -15.50 -28.09
CA ARG A 72 0.89 -16.05 -29.33
C ARG A 72 2.28 -16.68 -29.12
N SER A 73 2.50 -17.87 -29.69
CA SER A 73 3.76 -18.62 -29.53
C SER A 73 4.92 -18.10 -30.37
N ASN A 74 4.66 -17.22 -31.32
CA ASN A 74 5.63 -16.76 -32.31
C ASN A 74 6.81 -15.99 -31.70
N LYS A 75 6.59 -15.30 -30.58
CA LYS A 75 7.61 -14.47 -29.91
C LYS A 75 7.33 -14.43 -28.39
N PRO A 76 8.36 -14.42 -27.53
CA PRO A 76 8.18 -14.06 -26.13
C PRO A 76 7.70 -12.59 -26.04
N THR A 77 6.60 -12.36 -25.33
CA THR A 77 6.05 -11.02 -25.03
C THR A 77 6.38 -10.64 -23.59
N GLN A 78 6.40 -9.34 -23.29
CA GLN A 78 6.59 -8.90 -21.91
C GLN A 78 5.49 -9.40 -20.98
N PHE A 79 4.24 -9.47 -21.45
CA PHE A 79 3.13 -10.10 -20.74
C PHE A 79 3.49 -11.49 -20.21
N LYS A 80 4.03 -12.38 -21.07
CA LYS A 80 4.37 -13.76 -20.66
C LYS A 80 5.50 -13.78 -19.64
N LYS A 81 6.49 -12.89 -19.81
CA LYS A 81 7.59 -12.74 -18.87
C LYS A 81 7.05 -12.30 -17.51
N ASP A 82 6.30 -11.21 -17.47
CA ASP A 82 5.79 -10.59 -16.26
C ASP A 82 4.86 -11.54 -15.48
N VAL A 83 3.89 -12.14 -16.18
CA VAL A 83 2.94 -13.09 -15.58
C VAL A 83 3.67 -14.31 -15.02
N TRP A 84 4.64 -14.85 -15.76
CA TRP A 84 5.43 -15.98 -15.25
C TRP A 84 6.25 -15.58 -14.03
N SER A 85 6.96 -14.44 -14.06
CA SER A 85 7.78 -13.97 -12.95
C SER A 85 6.96 -13.78 -11.68
N VAL A 86 5.78 -13.16 -11.79
CA VAL A 86 4.85 -13.02 -10.65
C VAL A 86 4.41 -14.41 -10.16
N PHE A 87 3.93 -15.28 -11.04
CA PHE A 87 3.35 -16.56 -10.62
C PHE A 87 4.40 -17.52 -10.05
N SER A 88 5.63 -17.51 -10.57
CA SER A 88 6.71 -18.38 -10.09
C SER A 88 7.18 -18.00 -8.70
N ASP A 89 7.20 -16.71 -8.37
CA ASP A 89 7.64 -16.23 -7.05
C ASP A 89 6.67 -16.64 -5.93
N PHE A 90 5.44 -16.99 -6.30
CA PHE A 90 4.39 -17.46 -5.39
C PHE A 90 4.06 -18.93 -5.51
N ALA A 91 4.90 -19.72 -6.19
CA ALA A 91 4.63 -21.13 -6.47
C ALA A 91 4.42 -22.00 -5.21
N SER A 92 4.96 -21.59 -4.06
CA SER A 92 4.83 -22.31 -2.78
C SER A 92 3.51 -22.07 -2.05
N ILE A 93 2.76 -21.03 -2.43
CA ILE A 93 1.51 -20.61 -1.75
C ILE A 93 0.32 -20.55 -2.72
N THR A 94 0.34 -21.36 -3.77
CA THR A 94 -0.76 -21.47 -4.72
C THR A 94 -1.01 -22.93 -5.09
N GLU A 95 -2.27 -23.29 -5.34
CA GLU A 95 -2.64 -24.62 -5.84
C GLU A 95 -2.61 -24.71 -7.37
N GLY A 96 -2.36 -23.61 -8.08
CA GLY A 96 -2.37 -23.56 -9.54
C GLY A 96 -3.03 -22.30 -10.09
N VAL A 97 -3.45 -22.37 -11.35
CA VAL A 97 -4.02 -21.24 -12.09
C VAL A 97 -5.42 -21.60 -12.57
N ASN A 98 -6.41 -20.79 -12.20
CA ASN A 98 -7.79 -20.91 -12.63
C ASN A 98 -7.99 -20.17 -13.97
N ILE A 99 -8.34 -20.91 -15.03
CA ILE A 99 -8.44 -20.35 -16.38
C ILE A 99 -9.88 -20.05 -16.76
N PHE A 100 -10.18 -18.77 -17.05
CA PHE A 100 -11.45 -18.33 -17.61
C PHE A 100 -11.37 -18.25 -19.14
N ALA A 101 -12.01 -19.18 -19.85
CA ALA A 101 -11.91 -19.29 -21.31
C ALA A 101 -13.13 -18.79 -22.08
N LYS A 102 -14.33 -18.86 -21.48
CA LYS A 102 -15.59 -18.47 -22.12
C LYS A 102 -16.64 -18.03 -21.09
N GLN A 103 -17.56 -17.17 -21.51
CA GLN A 103 -18.69 -16.73 -20.70
C GLN A 103 -19.52 -17.91 -20.15
N GLY A 104 -19.94 -17.80 -18.88
CA GLY A 104 -20.82 -18.77 -18.22
C GLY A 104 -20.10 -20.01 -17.66
N ASP A 105 -18.91 -20.36 -18.16
CA ASP A 105 -18.17 -21.53 -17.70
C ASP A 105 -17.45 -21.29 -16.37
N SER A 106 -17.40 -22.33 -15.53
CA SER A 106 -16.51 -22.38 -14.38
C SER A 106 -15.05 -22.37 -14.82
N PRO A 107 -14.17 -21.64 -14.10
CA PRO A 107 -12.77 -21.65 -14.44
C PRO A 107 -12.18 -23.05 -14.25
N ILE A 108 -11.25 -23.42 -15.12
CA ILE A 108 -10.57 -24.71 -15.06
C ILE A 108 -9.22 -24.50 -14.37
N LYS A 109 -9.01 -25.15 -13.22
CA LYS A 109 -7.73 -25.12 -12.51
C LYS A 109 -6.71 -26.01 -13.22
N ILE A 110 -5.52 -25.48 -13.50
CA ILE A 110 -4.38 -26.21 -14.05
C ILE A 110 -3.14 -25.95 -13.19
N GLY A 111 -2.18 -26.89 -13.19
CA GLY A 111 -0.91 -26.69 -12.47
C GLY A 111 -0.06 -25.58 -13.08
N LEU A 112 0.81 -24.94 -12.28
CA LEU A 112 1.69 -23.85 -12.73
C LEU A 112 2.59 -24.25 -13.92
N ASN A 113 3.15 -25.46 -13.90
CA ASN A 113 3.99 -25.96 -15.01
C ASN A 113 3.20 -26.16 -16.30
N ASP A 114 1.96 -26.63 -16.20
CA ASP A 114 1.07 -26.79 -17.34
C ASP A 114 0.65 -25.42 -17.90
N PHE A 115 0.34 -24.47 -17.01
CA PHE A 115 0.07 -23.08 -17.38
C PHE A 115 1.26 -22.48 -18.14
N ARG A 116 2.48 -22.58 -17.61
CA ARG A 116 3.71 -22.11 -18.27
C ARG A 116 3.88 -22.73 -19.65
N THR A 117 3.72 -24.05 -19.75
CA THR A 117 3.88 -24.79 -21.00
C THR A 117 2.86 -24.32 -22.03
N LYS A 118 1.59 -24.22 -21.66
CA LYS A 118 0.50 -23.74 -22.53
C LYS A 118 0.68 -22.28 -22.92
N MET A 119 1.11 -21.41 -22.01
CA MET A 119 1.37 -20.00 -22.28
C MET A 119 2.51 -19.84 -23.30
N ASN A 120 3.62 -20.56 -23.12
CA ASN A 120 4.77 -20.49 -24.03
C ASN A 120 4.45 -21.11 -25.39
N ALA A 121 3.73 -22.23 -25.41
CA ALA A 121 3.26 -22.88 -26.64
C ALA A 121 2.13 -22.11 -27.36
N GLY A 122 1.61 -21.04 -26.74
CA GLY A 122 0.47 -20.28 -27.25
C GLY A 122 -0.77 -21.14 -27.45
N ALA A 123 -1.01 -22.07 -26.51
CA ALA A 123 -2.14 -22.99 -26.53
C ALA A 123 -3.44 -22.35 -26.00
N PHE A 124 -3.34 -21.18 -25.37
CA PHE A 124 -4.49 -20.37 -24.99
C PHE A 124 -4.95 -19.54 -26.18
N VAL A 125 -5.70 -20.16 -27.08
CA VAL A 125 -6.34 -19.49 -28.22
C VAL A 125 -7.83 -19.69 -28.13
N SER A 126 -8.57 -18.58 -28.02
CA SER A 126 -10.03 -18.59 -27.97
C SER A 126 -10.62 -17.68 -29.04
N SER A 127 -11.83 -18.00 -29.48
CA SER A 127 -12.70 -17.09 -30.23
C SER A 127 -13.91 -16.66 -29.39
N ALA A 128 -13.96 -17.06 -28.12
CA ALA A 128 -15.03 -16.73 -27.21
C ALA A 128 -14.73 -15.43 -26.45
N SER A 129 -15.79 -14.74 -26.07
CA SER A 129 -15.76 -13.63 -25.11
C SER A 129 -15.95 -14.15 -23.69
N THR A 130 -15.52 -13.34 -22.74
CA THR A 130 -15.65 -13.53 -21.29
C THR A 130 -16.52 -12.41 -20.74
N ASP A 131 -17.05 -12.65 -19.55
CA ASP A 131 -17.95 -11.73 -18.85
C ASP A 131 -17.25 -11.28 -17.57
N VAL A 132 -16.67 -10.07 -17.62
CA VAL A 132 -15.89 -9.52 -16.50
C VAL A 132 -16.70 -9.51 -15.21
N PRO A 133 -17.97 -9.04 -15.17
CA PRO A 133 -18.81 -9.17 -13.98
C PRO A 133 -18.93 -10.59 -13.42
N ASP A 134 -19.19 -11.58 -14.26
CA ASP A 134 -19.32 -12.97 -13.83
C ASP A 134 -17.99 -13.51 -13.27
N MET A 135 -16.87 -13.22 -13.93
CA MET A 135 -15.53 -13.58 -13.43
C MET A 135 -15.27 -12.98 -12.05
N LEU A 136 -15.54 -11.68 -11.89
CA LEU A 136 -15.34 -10.98 -10.61
C LEU A 136 -16.23 -11.53 -9.51
N LYS A 137 -17.50 -11.81 -9.81
CA LYS A 137 -18.44 -12.41 -8.84
C LYS A 137 -17.93 -13.75 -8.33
N ARG A 138 -17.39 -14.59 -9.21
CA ARG A 138 -16.83 -15.90 -8.86
C ARG A 138 -15.57 -15.75 -8.02
N ILE A 139 -14.66 -14.87 -8.41
CA ILE A 139 -13.44 -14.58 -7.65
C ILE A 139 -13.80 -14.09 -6.24
N LEU A 140 -14.73 -13.13 -6.13
CA LEU A 140 -15.18 -12.58 -4.85
C LEU A 140 -15.80 -13.63 -3.93
N GLY A 141 -16.47 -14.63 -4.50
CA GLY A 141 -17.08 -15.75 -3.78
C GLY A 141 -16.11 -16.88 -3.40
N ASP A 142 -14.98 -17.01 -4.10
CA ASP A 142 -13.97 -18.04 -3.84
C ASP A 142 -12.94 -17.61 -2.77
N ILE A 143 -12.63 -16.31 -2.65
CA ILE A 143 -11.61 -15.84 -1.70
C ILE A 143 -12.12 -15.86 -0.24
N ASP A 144 -11.42 -16.60 0.63
CA ASP A 144 -11.64 -16.62 2.07
C ASP A 144 -10.71 -15.63 2.81
N CYS A 145 -11.22 -14.41 3.03
CA CYS A 145 -10.53 -13.36 3.77
C CYS A 145 -10.19 -13.73 5.22
N SER A 146 -10.92 -14.65 5.85
CA SER A 146 -10.64 -15.08 7.23
C SER A 146 -9.35 -15.90 7.34
N LYS A 147 -8.93 -16.49 6.21
CA LYS A 147 -7.67 -17.25 6.09
C LYS A 147 -6.53 -16.44 5.50
N SER A 148 -6.71 -15.14 5.24
CA SER A 148 -5.74 -14.30 4.53
C SER A 148 -5.45 -14.77 3.09
N GLU A 149 -6.47 -15.30 2.40
CA GLU A 149 -6.39 -15.61 0.97
C GLU A 149 -6.49 -14.33 0.12
N VAL A 150 -5.83 -14.34 -1.04
CA VAL A 150 -5.93 -13.29 -2.06
C VAL A 150 -6.26 -13.91 -3.41
N GLY A 151 -7.15 -13.26 -4.18
CA GLY A 151 -7.32 -13.56 -5.60
C GLY A 151 -6.58 -12.55 -6.47
N MET A 152 -5.92 -13.04 -7.52
CA MET A 152 -5.27 -12.21 -8.52
C MET A 152 -5.76 -12.61 -9.91
N LEU A 153 -6.47 -11.71 -10.59
CA LEU A 153 -6.89 -11.87 -11.98
C LEU A 153 -5.94 -11.15 -12.92
N VAL A 154 -5.47 -11.87 -13.95
CA VAL A 154 -4.74 -11.31 -15.10
C VAL A 154 -5.68 -11.28 -16.31
N SER A 155 -5.89 -10.10 -16.87
CA SER A 155 -6.90 -9.86 -17.91
C SER A 155 -6.60 -8.55 -18.66
N ASP A 156 -7.08 -8.41 -19.90
CA ASP A 156 -7.12 -7.12 -20.60
C ASP A 156 -8.37 -6.29 -20.24
N MET A 157 -9.23 -6.84 -19.38
CA MET A 157 -10.44 -6.26 -18.80
C MET A 157 -11.44 -5.77 -19.86
N LYS A 158 -11.42 -6.36 -21.06
CA LYS A 158 -12.34 -6.02 -22.15
C LYS A 158 -13.65 -6.79 -22.00
N TYR A 159 -14.70 -6.05 -21.71
CA TYR A 159 -16.07 -6.55 -21.71
C TYR A 159 -16.66 -6.38 -23.12
N ASP A 160 -16.85 -7.50 -23.82
CA ASP A 160 -17.50 -7.57 -25.13
C ASP A 160 -18.74 -8.48 -25.08
N PRO A 161 -19.91 -7.94 -24.72
CA PRO A 161 -21.15 -8.70 -24.74
C PRO A 161 -21.56 -8.94 -26.21
N VAL A 162 -21.29 -10.16 -26.68
CA VAL A 162 -21.52 -10.60 -28.06
C VAL A 162 -22.93 -10.22 -28.55
N GLY A 163 -23.01 -9.44 -29.64
CA GLY A 163 -24.19 -9.38 -30.51
C GLY A 163 -25.28 -8.35 -30.20
N ASN A 164 -25.07 -7.37 -29.31
CA ASN A 164 -26.09 -6.39 -28.96
C ASN A 164 -25.91 -5.01 -29.63
N ALA A 165 -26.99 -4.48 -30.20
CA ALA A 165 -27.02 -3.19 -30.90
C ALA A 165 -26.95 -1.95 -29.98
N ALA A 166 -26.91 -2.13 -28.65
CA ALA A 166 -26.95 -1.05 -27.66
C ALA A 166 -25.79 -1.13 -26.65
N ILE A 167 -24.56 -1.03 -27.15
CA ILE A 167 -23.34 -1.16 -26.35
C ILE A 167 -23.29 -0.16 -25.18
N SER A 168 -23.80 1.06 -25.38
CA SER A 168 -23.88 2.08 -24.32
C SER A 168 -24.75 1.67 -23.13
N VAL A 169 -25.86 0.95 -23.37
CA VAL A 169 -26.73 0.44 -22.29
C VAL A 169 -26.02 -0.66 -21.51
N LEU A 170 -25.27 -1.52 -22.19
CA LEU A 170 -24.52 -2.60 -21.56
C LEU A 170 -23.35 -2.09 -20.73
N LEU A 171 -22.70 -1.00 -21.15
CA LEU A 171 -21.67 -0.31 -20.36
C LEU A 171 -22.25 0.34 -19.08
N GLN A 172 -23.47 0.87 -19.13
CA GLN A 172 -24.16 1.37 -17.93
C GLN A 172 -24.56 0.24 -16.97
N GLN A 173 -25.07 -0.87 -17.51
CA GLN A 173 -25.34 -2.09 -16.74
C GLN A 173 -24.06 -2.59 -16.07
N TYR A 174 -22.95 -2.66 -16.82
CA TYR A 174 -21.64 -3.06 -16.33
C TYR A 174 -21.18 -2.20 -15.14
N THR A 175 -21.30 -0.87 -15.25
CA THR A 175 -20.98 0.05 -14.14
C THR A 175 -21.79 -0.29 -12.88
N SER A 176 -23.10 -0.56 -13.05
CA SER A 176 -24.01 -0.88 -11.95
C SER A 176 -23.68 -2.22 -11.30
N ASP A 177 -23.33 -3.23 -12.12
CA ASP A 177 -22.96 -4.56 -11.65
C ASP A 177 -21.65 -4.50 -10.84
N ILE A 178 -20.62 -3.81 -11.35
CA ILE A 178 -19.36 -3.58 -10.61
C ILE A 178 -19.66 -2.89 -9.28
N ARG A 179 -20.43 -1.79 -9.30
CA ARG A 179 -20.79 -1.05 -8.08
C ARG A 179 -21.46 -1.96 -7.04
N ASN A 180 -22.44 -2.75 -7.46
CA ASN A 180 -23.20 -3.61 -6.56
C ASN A 180 -22.34 -4.75 -6.01
N MET A 181 -21.44 -5.33 -6.82
CA MET A 181 -20.52 -6.37 -6.35
C MET A 181 -19.53 -5.82 -5.32
N MET A 182 -18.92 -4.67 -5.61
CA MET A 182 -17.89 -4.09 -4.74
C MET A 182 -18.47 -3.62 -3.41
N ALA A 183 -19.63 -2.95 -3.43
CA ALA A 183 -20.33 -2.49 -2.22
C ALA A 183 -20.64 -3.63 -1.22
N ASN A 184 -20.92 -4.83 -1.74
CA ASN A 184 -21.29 -5.99 -0.91
C ASN A 184 -20.09 -6.89 -0.55
N SER A 185 -18.90 -6.63 -1.10
CA SER A 185 -17.76 -7.53 -0.94
C SER A 185 -17.05 -7.41 0.42
N HIS A 186 -17.02 -6.20 0.98
CA HIS A 186 -16.17 -5.82 2.12
C HIS A 186 -14.68 -6.19 1.95
N LYS A 187 -14.20 -6.34 0.70
CA LYS A 187 -12.80 -6.65 0.37
C LYS A 187 -12.09 -5.42 -0.17
N ALA A 188 -10.78 -5.34 0.04
CA ALA A 188 -9.93 -4.38 -0.64
C ALA A 188 -9.66 -4.83 -2.09
N LEU A 189 -9.37 -3.85 -2.95
CA LEU A 189 -9.15 -4.04 -4.38
C LEU A 189 -7.93 -3.24 -4.82
N CYS A 190 -7.08 -3.81 -5.68
CA CYS A 190 -6.06 -3.06 -6.40
C CYS A 190 -6.02 -3.47 -7.87
N LEU A 191 -6.15 -2.49 -8.76
CA LEU A 191 -5.94 -2.64 -10.20
C LEU A 191 -4.54 -2.10 -10.53
N ILE A 192 -3.65 -2.96 -11.03
CA ILE A 192 -2.33 -2.58 -11.52
C ILE A 192 -2.35 -2.67 -13.04
N VAL A 193 -1.84 -1.62 -13.69
CA VAL A 193 -1.79 -1.49 -15.14
C VAL A 193 -0.36 -1.73 -15.60
N ALA A 194 -0.21 -2.61 -16.59
CA ALA A 194 1.04 -2.91 -17.24
C ALA A 194 0.86 -2.86 -18.76
N LYS A 195 1.98 -2.81 -19.49
CA LYS A 195 2.00 -2.79 -20.96
C LYS A 195 2.90 -3.87 -21.53
N SER A 196 2.50 -4.42 -22.67
CA SER A 196 3.26 -5.43 -23.42
C SER A 196 2.99 -5.30 -24.91
N GLU A 197 3.87 -5.87 -25.71
CA GLU A 197 3.60 -6.04 -27.13
C GLU A 197 2.41 -6.98 -27.35
N PHE A 198 1.59 -6.67 -28.35
CA PHE A 198 0.46 -7.48 -28.81
C PHE A 198 0.72 -7.99 -30.22
N LEU A 199 0.58 -9.29 -30.42
CA LEU A 199 0.94 -9.96 -31.67
C LEU A 199 -0.29 -10.35 -32.49
N ASP A 200 -0.18 -10.25 -33.81
CA ASP A 200 -1.16 -10.84 -34.72
C ASP A 200 -1.00 -12.37 -34.84
N LYS A 201 -1.82 -13.01 -35.70
CA LYS A 201 -1.77 -14.46 -35.95
C LYS A 201 -0.47 -14.91 -36.63
N LYS A 202 0.26 -14.01 -37.29
CA LYS A 202 1.53 -14.29 -37.97
C LYS A 202 2.73 -14.07 -37.05
N GLY A 203 2.52 -13.49 -35.87
CA GLY A 203 3.56 -13.14 -34.91
C GLY A 203 4.16 -11.75 -35.10
N SER A 204 3.56 -10.92 -35.95
CA SER A 204 3.96 -9.52 -36.11
C SER A 204 3.40 -8.68 -34.97
N VAL A 205 4.20 -7.76 -34.44
CA VAL A 205 3.74 -6.80 -33.44
C VAL A 205 2.77 -5.83 -34.11
N VAL A 206 1.54 -5.76 -33.59
CA VAL A 206 0.51 -4.81 -34.04
C VAL A 206 0.30 -3.67 -33.06
N CYS A 207 0.79 -3.81 -31.83
CA CYS A 207 0.85 -2.75 -30.84
C CYS A 207 2.04 -3.03 -29.92
N GLU A 208 2.93 -2.04 -29.75
CA GLU A 208 4.09 -2.16 -28.86
C GLU A 208 3.69 -2.02 -27.38
N GLU A 209 2.64 -1.24 -27.11
CA GLU A 209 2.19 -0.91 -25.75
C GLU A 209 0.69 -1.19 -25.59
N SER A 210 0.33 -2.47 -25.63
CA SER A 210 -1.03 -2.92 -25.33
C SER A 210 -1.21 -3.08 -23.82
N PRO A 211 -2.26 -2.50 -23.23
CA PRO A 211 -2.49 -2.59 -21.79
C PRO A 211 -3.00 -3.96 -21.38
N TYR A 212 -2.54 -4.42 -20.23
CA TYR A 212 -3.10 -5.55 -19.52
C TYR A 212 -3.05 -5.28 -18.00
N TYR A 213 -3.85 -6.02 -17.23
CA TYR A 213 -4.15 -5.67 -15.85
C TYR A 213 -3.95 -6.84 -14.90
N TYR A 214 -3.43 -6.53 -13.72
CA TYR A 214 -3.56 -7.38 -12.53
C TYR A 214 -4.63 -6.78 -11.63
N LEU A 215 -5.67 -7.53 -11.33
CA LEU A 215 -6.68 -7.16 -10.35
C LEU A 215 -6.53 -8.04 -9.11
N ILE A 216 -6.17 -7.42 -7.99
CA ILE A 216 -5.87 -8.07 -6.71
C ILE A 216 -7.01 -7.79 -5.74
N ILE A 217 -7.57 -8.84 -5.14
CA ILE A 217 -8.73 -8.79 -4.25
C ILE A 217 -8.43 -9.56 -2.96
N GLY A 218 -8.73 -8.99 -1.79
CA GLY A 218 -8.55 -9.67 -0.50
C GLY A 218 -8.66 -8.73 0.69
N ASN A 219 -8.03 -9.08 1.82
CA ASN A 219 -7.90 -8.15 2.94
C ASN A 219 -6.94 -6.99 2.59
N PRO A 220 -7.15 -5.79 3.14
CA PRO A 220 -6.31 -4.61 2.87
C PRO A 220 -4.81 -4.89 3.01
N GLU A 221 -4.38 -5.53 4.10
CA GLU A 221 -2.98 -5.83 4.38
C GLU A 221 -2.34 -6.76 3.35
N ASN A 222 -3.12 -7.70 2.80
CA ASN A 222 -2.64 -8.64 1.80
C ASN A 222 -2.63 -8.01 0.40
N VAL A 223 -3.65 -7.21 0.07
CA VAL A 223 -3.72 -6.48 -1.21
C VAL A 223 -2.56 -5.49 -1.34
N VAL A 224 -2.26 -4.71 -0.30
CA VAL A 224 -1.12 -3.76 -0.29
C VAL A 224 0.21 -4.49 -0.45
N TRP A 225 0.37 -5.63 0.25
CA TRP A 225 1.58 -6.43 0.16
C TRP A 225 1.81 -6.92 -1.28
N MET A 226 0.78 -7.49 -1.89
CA MET A 226 0.81 -7.97 -3.27
C MET A 226 1.02 -6.83 -4.27
N ARG A 227 0.36 -5.69 -4.07
CA ARG A 227 0.57 -4.49 -4.90
C ARG A 227 2.01 -4.02 -4.86
N ASN A 228 2.61 -3.93 -3.67
CA ASN A 228 4.01 -3.51 -3.56
C ASN A 228 4.95 -4.47 -4.29
N PHE A 229 4.71 -5.78 -4.21
CA PHE A 229 5.49 -6.78 -4.93
C PHE A 229 5.35 -6.63 -6.46
N VAL A 230 4.11 -6.68 -6.98
CA VAL A 230 3.83 -6.68 -8.42
C VAL A 230 4.28 -5.35 -9.06
N CYS A 231 3.97 -4.21 -8.45
CA CYS A 231 4.44 -2.91 -8.94
C CYS A 231 5.97 -2.83 -8.93
N THR A 232 6.66 -3.39 -7.94
CA THR A 232 8.13 -3.39 -7.90
C THR A 232 8.72 -4.19 -9.05
N LEU A 233 8.21 -5.40 -9.29
CA LEU A 233 8.64 -6.27 -10.39
C LEU A 233 8.44 -5.59 -11.74
N LEU A 234 7.21 -5.12 -12.01
CA LEU A 234 6.87 -4.45 -13.27
C LEU A 234 7.65 -3.15 -13.48
N ASN A 235 7.92 -2.40 -12.40
CA ASN A 235 8.68 -1.16 -12.48
C ASN A 235 10.17 -1.40 -12.78
N GLN A 236 10.76 -2.48 -12.26
CA GLN A 236 12.14 -2.86 -12.61
C GLN A 236 12.28 -3.20 -14.09
N ASP A 237 11.28 -3.88 -14.64
CA ASP A 237 11.24 -4.26 -16.04
C ASP A 237 10.73 -3.14 -16.98
N LYS A 238 10.34 -1.98 -16.44
CA LYS A 238 9.79 -0.81 -17.16
C LYS A 238 8.45 -1.10 -17.89
N HIS A 239 7.68 -2.05 -17.39
CA HIS A 239 6.36 -2.39 -17.91
C HIS A 239 5.21 -1.84 -17.05
N PHE A 240 5.51 -1.41 -15.82
CA PHE A 240 4.55 -0.74 -14.94
C PHE A 240 4.08 0.59 -15.52
N VAL A 241 2.77 0.86 -15.43
CA VAL A 241 2.14 2.09 -15.93
C VAL A 241 1.54 2.88 -14.77
N ASP A 242 0.63 2.26 -14.02
CA ASP A 242 -0.06 2.88 -12.90
C ASP A 242 -0.71 1.81 -12.00
N TYR A 243 -1.23 2.21 -10.85
CA TYR A 243 -2.18 1.40 -10.10
C TYR A 243 -3.22 2.26 -9.40
N ILE A 244 -4.40 1.69 -9.19
CA ILE A 244 -5.48 2.28 -8.41
C ILE A 244 -5.93 1.25 -7.38
N GLU A 245 -6.26 1.70 -6.19
CA GLU A 245 -6.59 0.82 -5.06
C GLU A 245 -7.78 1.38 -4.30
N TRP A 246 -8.57 0.50 -3.68
CA TRP A 246 -9.80 0.83 -2.97
C TRP A 246 -9.92 -0.02 -1.69
N GLY A 247 -10.62 0.50 -0.68
CA GLY A 247 -10.93 -0.23 0.55
C GLY A 247 -9.75 -0.46 1.49
N VAL A 248 -8.71 0.39 1.45
CA VAL A 248 -7.55 0.29 2.34
C VAL A 248 -7.51 1.47 3.29
N ASP A 249 -7.56 1.20 4.59
CA ASP A 249 -7.36 2.19 5.64
C ASP A 249 -5.94 2.11 6.21
N TYR A 250 -5.10 3.10 5.85
CA TYR A 250 -3.69 3.19 6.21
C TYR A 250 -3.45 3.64 7.65
N LYS A 251 -4.51 4.03 8.38
CA LYS A 251 -4.41 4.47 9.78
C LYS A 251 -3.38 5.60 9.93
N SER A 252 -2.79 5.72 11.12
CA SER A 252 -1.77 6.72 11.41
C SER A 252 -0.41 6.36 10.81
N PRO A 253 0.37 7.36 10.36
CA PRO A 253 1.72 7.12 9.88
C PRO A 253 2.63 6.63 11.01
N LYS A 254 3.60 5.78 10.67
CA LYS A 254 4.71 5.47 11.59
C LYS A 254 5.77 6.54 11.40
N ILE A 255 6.08 7.26 12.47
CA ILE A 255 7.04 8.36 12.46
C ILE A 255 8.11 8.05 13.50
N LYS A 256 9.37 8.19 13.08
CA LYS A 256 10.53 8.30 13.95
C LYS A 256 11.11 9.69 13.82
N ILE A 257 11.78 10.15 14.85
CA ILE A 257 12.49 11.43 14.83
C ILE A 257 13.98 11.06 14.78
N GLU A 258 14.68 11.55 13.76
CA GLU A 258 16.11 11.36 13.62
C GLU A 258 16.82 12.60 14.17
N ASP A 259 17.35 12.54 15.40
CA ASP A 259 18.51 13.36 15.82
C ASP A 259 19.17 12.85 17.14
N PRO A 260 20.50 13.00 17.30
CA PRO A 260 21.31 12.45 18.40
C PRO A 260 21.58 13.41 19.58
N ASP A 261 21.20 14.69 19.48
CA ASP A 261 21.62 15.75 20.43
C ASP A 261 20.55 16.21 21.43
N TYR A 262 19.32 15.70 21.32
CA TYR A 262 18.22 16.03 22.23
C TYR A 262 17.89 14.84 23.14
N LEU A 263 17.41 15.11 24.36
CA LEU A 263 16.94 14.08 25.27
C LEU A 263 15.63 13.49 24.73
N SER A 264 15.74 12.57 23.78
CA SER A 264 14.64 11.67 23.45
C SER A 264 14.45 10.72 24.62
N VAL A 265 13.29 10.77 25.27
CA VAL A 265 12.95 9.75 26.26
C VAL A 265 12.61 8.49 25.46
N GLU A 266 13.32 7.38 25.70
CA GLU A 266 13.03 6.10 25.04
C GLU A 266 11.54 5.75 25.21
N ASN A 267 10.85 5.54 24.09
CA ASN A 267 9.39 5.33 23.96
C ASN A 267 8.48 6.56 24.09
N ALA A 268 9.01 7.75 24.36
CA ALA A 268 8.23 8.97 24.34
C ALA A 268 8.33 9.64 22.97
N LYS A 269 7.19 9.98 22.38
CA LYS A 269 7.15 10.99 21.31
C LYS A 269 7.27 12.39 21.93
N ALA A 270 8.30 12.59 22.75
CA ALA A 270 8.58 13.82 23.45
C ALA A 270 10.01 14.24 23.17
N LEU A 271 10.19 15.51 22.81
CA LEU A 271 11.51 16.11 22.60
C LEU A 271 11.67 17.30 23.55
N SER A 272 12.84 17.43 24.16
CA SER A 272 13.15 18.59 24.98
C SER A 272 14.62 19.02 24.98
N GLY A 273 14.88 20.14 25.65
CA GLY A 273 16.21 20.76 25.73
C GLY A 273 16.53 21.67 24.56
N PHE A 274 15.51 22.27 23.95
CA PHE A 274 15.67 23.19 22.85
C PHE A 274 15.89 24.64 23.31
N ASP A 275 16.55 25.45 22.47
CA ASP A 275 16.73 26.90 22.69
C ASP A 275 15.49 27.69 22.21
N GLU A 276 15.64 28.77 21.43
CA GLU A 276 14.52 29.55 20.87
C GLU A 276 13.93 28.92 19.60
N ASP A 277 14.80 28.33 18.77
CA ASP A 277 14.46 27.63 17.53
C ASP A 277 15.14 26.25 17.51
N CYS A 278 14.56 25.28 16.80
CA CYS A 278 15.21 23.99 16.55
C CYS A 278 14.85 23.38 15.20
N ASP A 279 15.77 22.58 14.68
CA ASP A 279 15.51 21.74 13.51
C ASP A 279 15.32 20.29 13.96
N ILE A 280 14.29 19.63 13.43
CA ILE A 280 14.06 18.19 13.64
C ILE A 280 13.84 17.49 12.30
N VAL A 281 14.22 16.21 12.22
CA VAL A 281 13.94 15.38 11.04
C VAL A 281 12.91 14.32 11.38
N LEU A 282 11.75 14.40 10.72
CA LEU A 282 10.74 13.36 10.78
C LEU A 282 11.03 12.29 9.73
N ASN A 283 11.40 11.09 10.17
CA ASN A 283 11.48 9.90 9.35
C ASN A 283 10.10 9.22 9.32
N VAL A 284 9.36 9.43 8.23
CA VAL A 284 8.00 8.89 8.02
C VAL A 284 8.08 7.62 7.18
N ASP A 285 7.62 6.50 7.72
CA ASP A 285 7.53 5.23 6.98
C ASP A 285 6.33 5.26 6.02
N ILE A 286 6.64 5.34 4.72
CA ILE A 286 5.67 5.34 3.62
C ILE A 286 5.72 4.01 2.82
N THR A 287 6.26 2.95 3.42
CA THR A 287 6.47 1.64 2.78
C THR A 287 5.16 0.97 2.33
N ASP A 288 4.09 1.12 3.09
CA ASP A 288 2.80 0.54 2.75
C ASP A 288 1.86 1.55 2.07
N TYR A 289 2.10 2.84 2.29
CA TYR A 289 1.33 3.91 1.69
C TYR A 289 1.44 3.93 0.15
N PRO A 290 0.52 4.63 -0.54
CA PRO A 290 0.59 4.82 -1.98
C PRO A 290 1.94 5.38 -2.47
N TRP A 291 2.46 4.83 -3.58
CA TRP A 291 3.73 5.22 -4.20
C TRP A 291 3.75 6.67 -4.66
N MET A 292 2.59 7.31 -4.83
CA MET A 292 2.53 8.74 -5.12
C MET A 292 3.24 9.60 -4.06
N TYR A 293 3.39 9.12 -2.82
CA TYR A 293 4.16 9.83 -1.79
C TYR A 293 5.68 9.74 -1.95
N GLU A 294 6.19 8.98 -2.92
CA GLU A 294 7.59 9.09 -3.37
C GLU A 294 7.82 10.38 -4.19
N ASN A 295 6.76 11.16 -4.44
CA ASN A 295 6.83 12.49 -5.03
C ASN A 295 6.64 13.57 -3.92
N PRO A 296 7.62 14.49 -3.73
CA PRO A 296 7.52 15.54 -2.73
C PRO A 296 6.26 16.40 -2.80
N ASP A 297 5.78 16.75 -3.99
CA ASP A 297 4.58 17.60 -4.12
C ASP A 297 3.34 16.88 -3.61
N SER A 298 3.23 15.59 -3.92
CA SER A 298 2.15 14.76 -3.43
C SER A 298 2.25 14.56 -1.92
N LEU A 299 3.43 14.27 -1.38
CA LEU A 299 3.60 14.13 0.07
C LEU A 299 3.24 15.42 0.82
N ILE A 300 3.76 16.58 0.40
CA ILE A 300 3.44 17.89 1.00
C ILE A 300 1.94 18.19 0.94
N LYS A 301 1.30 17.87 -0.19
CA LYS A 301 -0.14 18.14 -0.37
C LYS A 301 -1.01 17.43 0.66
N TYR A 302 -0.63 16.23 1.10
CA TYR A 302 -1.48 15.41 1.96
C TYR A 302 -0.96 15.25 3.40
N LEU A 303 0.30 15.63 3.66
CA LEU A 303 0.84 15.73 5.01
C LEU A 303 0.30 16.99 5.70
N SER A 304 -0.24 16.82 6.89
CA SER A 304 -0.65 17.91 7.78
C SER A 304 0.19 17.85 9.04
N ILE A 305 0.88 18.94 9.34
CA ILE A 305 1.60 19.18 10.59
C ILE A 305 1.02 20.45 11.19
N LYS A 306 0.51 20.38 12.41
CA LYS A 306 -0.10 21.51 13.12
C LYS A 306 0.33 21.49 14.57
N SER A 307 0.58 22.65 15.17
CA SER A 307 0.75 22.79 16.61
C SER A 307 -0.62 23.02 17.30
N GLU A 308 -0.69 22.80 18.61
CA GLU A 308 -1.89 23.11 19.42
C GLU A 308 -1.85 24.51 20.02
N GLU A 309 -0.68 24.99 20.44
CA GLU A 309 -0.48 26.24 21.20
C GLU A 309 0.35 27.31 20.45
N ASP A 310 0.35 27.27 19.11
CA ASP A 310 0.97 28.25 18.19
C ASP A 310 2.51 28.17 17.99
N LEU A 311 3.18 27.06 18.31
CA LEU A 311 4.57 26.81 17.88
C LEU A 311 4.72 27.01 16.36
N GLY A 312 5.69 27.83 15.96
CA GLY A 312 5.98 28.10 14.57
C GLY A 312 6.52 26.86 13.87
N VAL A 313 5.87 26.42 12.79
CA VAL A 313 6.34 25.33 11.94
C VAL A 313 6.57 25.87 10.54
N ASN A 314 7.78 25.67 10.00
CA ASN A 314 8.10 26.13 8.66
C ASN A 314 7.15 25.56 7.59
N LYS A 315 6.91 26.36 6.56
CA LYS A 315 6.18 25.89 5.38
C LYS A 315 7.08 24.93 4.58
N LEU A 316 6.68 23.67 4.54
CA LEU A 316 7.38 22.64 3.78
C LEU A 316 7.49 22.96 2.29
N THR A 317 8.68 22.71 1.76
CA THR A 317 9.00 22.73 0.34
C THR A 317 9.66 21.41 -0.07
N LYS A 318 9.83 21.19 -1.38
CA LYS A 318 10.51 19.97 -1.87
C LYS A 318 11.95 19.83 -1.39
N LYS A 319 12.59 20.92 -0.96
CA LYS A 319 13.98 20.92 -0.47
C LYS A 319 14.09 20.32 0.94
N ASP A 320 12.98 20.31 1.67
CA ASP A 320 12.89 19.82 3.04
C ASP A 320 12.62 18.32 3.09
N ILE A 321 12.44 17.68 1.93
CA ILE A 321 12.10 16.26 1.83
C ILE A 321 13.21 15.52 1.09
N SER A 322 13.68 14.45 1.72
CA SER A 322 14.53 13.44 1.08
C SER A 322 13.93 12.05 1.31
N TYR A 323 14.37 11.07 0.52
CA TYR A 323 13.82 9.72 0.58
C TYR A 323 14.90 8.65 0.66
N ASP A 324 14.64 7.65 1.48
CA ASP A 324 15.37 6.38 1.50
C ASP A 324 14.46 5.27 0.97
N ILE A 325 14.57 5.01 -0.34
CA ILE A 325 13.76 4.02 -1.04
C ILE A 325 14.63 2.86 -1.51
N LYS A 326 14.25 1.65 -1.13
CA LYS A 326 14.81 0.40 -1.63
C LYS A 326 13.70 -0.48 -2.17
N LYS A 327 14.02 -1.26 -3.19
CA LYS A 327 13.08 -2.15 -3.90
C LYS A 327 13.50 -3.62 -3.83
N ASP A 328 14.60 -3.89 -3.13
CA ASP A 328 15.19 -5.19 -2.93
C ASP A 328 15.85 -5.20 -1.54
N ASP A 329 15.64 -6.27 -0.77
CA ASP A 329 16.26 -6.48 0.54
C ASP A 329 17.49 -7.41 0.48
N GLY A 330 17.94 -7.76 -0.73
CA GLY A 330 19.02 -8.69 -1.04
C GLY A 330 18.57 -10.16 -1.10
N LYS A 331 17.31 -10.45 -0.78
CA LYS A 331 16.73 -11.81 -0.82
C LYS A 331 15.50 -11.90 -1.72
N GLN A 332 14.71 -10.83 -1.79
CA GLN A 332 13.47 -10.77 -2.55
C GLN A 332 13.16 -9.33 -2.95
N LEU A 333 12.30 -9.19 -3.97
CA LEU A 333 11.70 -7.91 -4.31
C LEU A 333 10.85 -7.41 -3.14
N LYS A 334 11.35 -6.36 -2.48
CA LYS A 334 10.71 -5.78 -1.32
C LYS A 334 10.90 -4.28 -1.32
N ARG A 335 9.78 -3.56 -1.42
CA ARG A 335 9.76 -2.11 -1.24
C ARG A 335 9.94 -1.76 0.24
N THR A 336 10.85 -0.84 0.52
CA THR A 336 10.92 -0.06 1.76
C THR A 336 11.09 1.39 1.37
N ALA A 337 10.30 2.29 1.95
CA ALA A 337 10.31 3.70 1.58
C ALA A 337 10.12 4.56 2.83
N PHE A 338 11.11 5.39 3.13
CA PHE A 338 11.06 6.37 4.20
C PHE A 338 11.19 7.77 3.62
N ALA A 339 10.37 8.70 4.09
CA ALA A 339 10.48 10.12 3.77
C ALA A 339 11.08 10.84 4.98
N ASN A 340 12.23 11.48 4.79
CA ASN A 340 12.88 12.29 5.80
C ASN A 340 12.49 13.76 5.58
N ILE A 341 11.73 14.32 6.52
CA ILE A 341 11.12 15.64 6.42
C ILE A 341 11.76 16.56 7.46
N LYS A 342 12.47 17.56 6.99
CA LYS A 342 13.12 18.57 7.82
C LYS A 342 12.10 19.61 8.24
N LEU A 343 11.89 19.73 9.55
CA LEU A 343 11.08 20.77 10.15
C LEU A 343 12.00 21.75 10.87
N HIS A 344 11.68 23.03 10.71
CA HIS A 344 12.21 24.10 11.53
C HIS A 344 11.08 24.58 12.43
N LEU A 345 11.29 24.46 13.73
CA LEU A 345 10.38 24.88 14.78
C LEU A 345 10.89 26.20 15.36
N SER A 346 10.02 27.21 15.42
CA SER A 346 10.33 28.53 15.96
C SER A 346 9.37 28.92 17.06
N ASP A 347 9.72 29.99 17.79
CA ASP A 347 8.87 30.59 18.82
C ASP A 347 8.58 29.61 19.98
N MET A 348 9.59 28.84 20.41
CA MET A 348 9.42 27.90 21.51
C MET A 348 9.14 28.61 22.85
N TYR A 349 7.95 28.36 23.38
CA TYR A 349 7.50 28.88 24.67
C TYR A 349 8.14 28.11 25.84
N ASP A 350 8.06 28.68 27.06
CA ASP A 350 8.51 28.01 28.27
C ASP A 350 7.59 26.84 28.70
N THR A 351 6.42 26.72 28.06
CA THR A 351 5.47 25.60 28.19
C THR A 351 5.63 24.61 27.05
N ALA A 352 5.15 23.37 27.23
CA ALA A 352 5.16 22.38 26.16
C ALA A 352 4.07 22.68 25.10
N ASP A 353 4.23 22.13 23.90
CA ASP A 353 3.25 22.14 22.80
C ASP A 353 3.21 20.75 22.15
N VAL A 354 2.16 20.45 21.37
CA VAL A 354 1.98 19.19 20.66
C VAL A 354 1.90 19.42 19.15
N LEU A 355 2.83 18.80 18.42
CA LEU A 355 2.74 18.66 16.97
C LEU A 355 1.81 17.50 16.60
N ASN A 356 0.68 17.86 15.99
CA ASN A 356 -0.30 16.98 15.37
C ASN A 356 0.10 16.67 13.92
N ILE A 357 0.51 15.42 13.66
CA ILE A 357 0.98 14.99 12.36
C ILE A 357 0.05 13.93 11.77
N SER A 358 -0.48 14.16 10.58
CA SER A 358 -1.29 13.18 9.86
C SER A 358 -0.90 13.12 8.39
N LEU A 359 -0.88 11.91 7.82
CA LEU A 359 -0.69 11.68 6.40
C LEU A 359 -2.02 11.25 5.80
N ASN A 360 -2.68 12.17 5.09
CA ASN A 360 -3.95 11.89 4.45
C ASN A 360 -3.74 11.19 3.11
N THR A 361 -4.77 10.54 2.63
CA THR A 361 -4.86 9.92 1.31
C THR A 361 -6.00 10.56 0.54
N PRO A 362 -5.84 10.82 -0.77
CA PRO A 362 -6.93 11.35 -1.57
C PRO A 362 -8.13 10.39 -1.56
N GLU A 363 -9.33 10.95 -1.43
CA GLU A 363 -10.59 10.20 -1.51
C GLU A 363 -10.72 9.46 -2.84
N VAL A 364 -10.26 10.10 -3.93
CA VAL A 364 -10.22 9.53 -5.28
C VAL A 364 -8.80 9.65 -5.84
N ILE A 365 -8.23 8.53 -6.28
CA ILE A 365 -7.03 8.53 -7.14
C ILE A 365 -7.52 8.31 -8.57
N PHE A 366 -7.26 9.30 -9.42
CA PHE A 366 -7.53 9.19 -10.84
C PHE A 366 -6.35 8.53 -11.55
N PRO A 367 -6.60 7.87 -12.70
CA PRO A 367 -5.54 7.43 -13.61
C PRO A 367 -4.52 8.56 -13.86
N ASN A 368 -3.24 8.22 -13.81
CA ASN A 368 -2.21 9.13 -14.27
C ASN A 368 -2.30 9.35 -15.80
N ASN A 369 -1.48 10.24 -16.35
CA ASN A 369 -1.52 10.56 -17.78
C ASN A 369 -1.24 9.34 -18.67
N ASP A 370 -0.34 8.45 -18.26
CA ASP A 370 0.03 7.26 -19.04
C ASP A 370 -1.10 6.23 -19.04
N PHE A 371 -1.75 5.99 -17.90
CA PHE A 371 -2.92 5.13 -17.83
C PHE A 371 -4.11 5.75 -18.59
N ALA A 372 -4.30 7.07 -18.53
CA ALA A 372 -5.35 7.74 -19.29
C ALA A 372 -5.24 7.51 -20.81
N MET A 373 -4.03 7.27 -21.36
CA MET A 373 -3.85 6.93 -22.77
C MET A 373 -4.45 5.58 -23.17
N PHE A 374 -4.63 4.67 -22.21
CA PHE A 374 -5.23 3.35 -22.42
C PHE A 374 -6.76 3.34 -22.26
N LEU A 375 -7.37 4.48 -21.94
CA LEU A 375 -8.82 4.64 -21.79
C LEU A 375 -9.47 5.15 -23.08
N GLY A 376 -10.81 5.16 -23.12
CA GLY A 376 -11.56 5.75 -24.23
C GLY A 376 -11.46 4.97 -25.55
N ALA A 377 -11.33 3.64 -25.48
CA ALA A 377 -11.48 2.82 -26.68
C ALA A 377 -12.93 2.93 -27.19
N VAL A 378 -13.12 3.02 -28.50
CA VAL A 378 -14.47 3.11 -29.10
C VAL A 378 -15.00 1.73 -29.53
N THR A 379 -14.10 0.75 -29.66
CA THR A 379 -14.46 -0.62 -30.04
C THR A 379 -13.71 -1.64 -29.19
N PRO A 380 -14.27 -2.84 -28.97
CA PRO A 380 -13.57 -3.93 -28.28
C PRO A 380 -12.29 -4.40 -29.00
N ASN A 381 -12.18 -4.16 -30.31
CA ASN A 381 -11.05 -4.60 -31.14
C ASN A 381 -9.82 -3.68 -31.05
N ASP A 382 -9.91 -2.52 -30.40
CA ASP A 382 -8.76 -1.65 -30.20
C ASP A 382 -7.77 -2.35 -29.26
N VAL A 383 -6.59 -2.70 -29.76
CA VAL A 383 -5.56 -3.40 -28.98
C VAL A 383 -4.71 -2.43 -28.16
N SER A 384 -4.74 -1.12 -28.46
CA SER A 384 -3.96 -0.11 -27.75
C SER A 384 -4.68 0.46 -26.53
N ARG A 385 -5.98 0.14 -26.34
CA ARG A 385 -6.85 0.71 -25.31
C ARG A 385 -7.82 -0.34 -24.77
N THR A 386 -8.46 -0.01 -23.65
CA THR A 386 -9.45 -0.87 -22.99
C THR A 386 -10.82 -0.22 -23.02
N TYR A 387 -11.76 -0.91 -23.66
CA TYR A 387 -13.11 -0.40 -23.95
C TYR A 387 -13.98 -0.14 -22.71
N SER A 388 -13.87 -1.02 -21.71
CA SER A 388 -14.76 -1.04 -20.53
C SER A 388 -14.10 -0.51 -19.25
N MET A 389 -12.85 -0.06 -19.31
CA MET A 389 -12.10 0.29 -18.10
C MET A 389 -12.70 1.50 -17.38
N GLU A 390 -13.17 2.52 -18.11
CA GLU A 390 -13.77 3.72 -17.49
C GLU A 390 -15.02 3.37 -16.67
N GLN A 391 -15.85 2.46 -17.17
CA GLN A 391 -17.05 2.00 -16.46
C GLN A 391 -16.70 1.14 -15.24
N PHE A 392 -15.65 0.32 -15.33
CA PHE A 392 -15.12 -0.42 -14.19
C PHE A 392 -14.66 0.52 -13.07
N LEU A 393 -13.82 1.50 -13.42
CA LEU A 393 -13.32 2.50 -12.48
C LEU A 393 -14.47 3.30 -11.85
N THR A 394 -15.42 3.74 -12.67
CA THR A 394 -16.61 4.46 -12.19
C THR A 394 -17.42 3.62 -11.19
N GLY A 395 -17.65 2.33 -11.49
CA GLY A 395 -18.35 1.43 -10.58
C GLY A 395 -17.64 1.29 -9.23
N CYS A 396 -16.31 1.20 -9.23
CA CYS A 396 -15.50 1.13 -8.02
C CYS A 396 -15.54 2.45 -7.22
N TYR A 397 -15.35 3.61 -7.86
CA TYR A 397 -15.38 4.91 -7.17
C TYR A 397 -16.69 5.21 -6.47
N VAL A 398 -17.82 4.78 -7.05
CA VAL A 398 -19.15 5.03 -6.47
C VAL A 398 -19.44 4.11 -5.29
N SER A 399 -18.81 2.93 -5.21
CA SER A 399 -19.17 1.89 -4.23
C SER A 399 -18.17 1.70 -3.09
N MET A 400 -16.89 2.00 -3.31
CA MET A 400 -15.84 1.69 -2.36
C MET A 400 -15.34 2.96 -1.67
N GLU A 401 -15.68 3.10 -0.39
CA GLU A 401 -15.03 4.09 0.48
C GLU A 401 -13.55 3.71 0.69
N ARG A 402 -12.70 4.73 0.73
CA ARG A 402 -11.26 4.53 0.94
C ARG A 402 -10.83 4.75 2.39
N PHE A 403 -11.46 5.64 3.17
CA PHE A 403 -11.03 5.94 4.56
C PHE A 403 -12.15 6.33 5.53
N ARG A 404 -12.00 5.88 6.79
CA ARG A 404 -12.70 6.40 7.98
C ARG A 404 -11.68 6.77 9.07
N ASP A 405 -11.88 7.96 9.64
CA ASP A 405 -11.18 8.62 10.74
C ASP A 405 -9.67 8.91 10.60
N LYS A 406 -9.36 10.21 10.59
CA LYS A 406 -8.01 10.75 10.70
C LYS A 406 -7.50 10.55 12.12
N LYS A 407 -6.44 9.75 12.29
CA LYS A 407 -5.74 9.65 13.58
C LYS A 407 -4.37 10.26 13.45
N ALA A 408 -4.19 11.45 14.03
CA ALA A 408 -2.91 12.11 14.10
C ALA A 408 -1.94 11.31 14.98
N VAL A 409 -0.66 11.46 14.67
CA VAL A 409 0.43 11.17 15.59
C VAL A 409 0.75 12.47 16.30
N HIS A 410 0.80 12.41 17.63
CA HIS A 410 1.15 13.54 18.47
C HIS A 410 2.63 13.44 18.86
N ILE A 411 3.35 14.56 18.78
CA ILE A 411 4.72 14.70 19.29
C ILE A 411 4.73 15.88 20.24
N LEU A 412 5.08 15.64 21.50
CA LEU A 412 5.27 16.66 22.51
C LEU A 412 6.62 17.37 22.27
N ILE A 413 6.60 18.68 22.21
CA ILE A 413 7.76 19.55 22.09
C ILE A 413 7.81 20.37 23.38
N SER A 414 8.94 20.34 24.08
CA SER A 414 9.12 21.09 25.31
C SER A 414 10.47 21.78 25.33
N LYS A 415 10.53 23.03 25.77
CA LYS A 415 11.80 23.72 25.96
C LYS A 415 12.63 23.13 27.12
N ASN A 416 11.97 22.44 28.05
CA ASN A 416 12.47 22.21 29.41
C ASN A 416 13.46 21.08 29.61
#